data_AF-A0A8J3HCB0-F1
#
_entry.id   AF-A0A8J3HCB0-F1
#
_cell.length_a   1.000
_cell.length_b   1.000
_cell.length_c   1.000
_cell.angle_alpha   90.00
_cell.angle_beta   90.00
_cell.angle_gamma   90.00
#
_symmetry.space_group_name_H-M   'P 1'
#
loop_
_entity.id
_entity.type
_entity.pdbx_description
1 polymer ?
#
loop_
_entity_poly.entity_id
_entity_poly.type
_entity_poly.pdbx_seq_one_letter_code
_entity_poly.pdbx_strand_id
1 'polypeptide(L)'
;MVTPHVAQTSPYSAIDGRTTRHPGYAQSQRHRKKIEDPFGWARAVGGMAQTMYRGIERARARFTLTMVACNLARLPKLLAA
;
A
#
# COMPACT_ATOMS: atom_id res chain seq x y z
N MET A 1 11.43 -19.75 2.38
CA MET A 1 9.99 -19.84 2.05
C MET A 1 9.34 -18.53 2.49
N VAL A 2 8.74 -17.76 1.57
CA VAL A 2 8.04 -16.52 1.92
C VAL A 2 6.59 -16.87 2.21
N THR A 3 6.10 -16.60 3.41
CA THR A 3 4.68 -16.79 3.73
C THR A 3 3.87 -15.76 2.94
N PRO A 4 2.92 -16.17 2.08
CA PRO A 4 2.12 -15.24 1.31
C PRO A 4 1.23 -14.41 2.23
N HIS A 5 1.14 -13.11 1.96
CA HIS A 5 0.24 -12.19 2.67
C HIS A 5 -1.13 -12.21 2.00
N VAL A 6 -2.11 -12.88 2.62
CA VAL A 6 -3.44 -13.11 2.03
C VAL A 6 -4.53 -12.47 2.89
N ALA A 7 -5.40 -11.67 2.27
CA ALA A 7 -6.56 -11.08 2.93
C ALA A 7 -7.77 -12.04 2.87
N GLN A 8 -8.53 -12.11 3.96
CA GLN A 8 -9.82 -12.79 4.02
C GLN A 8 -10.85 -11.90 3.33
N THR A 9 -11.62 -12.48 2.42
CA THR A 9 -12.71 -11.82 1.69
C THR A 9 -14.06 -12.37 2.16
N SER A 10 -15.11 -11.57 2.09
CA SER A 10 -16.48 -11.96 2.43
C SER A 10 -17.38 -11.73 1.21
N PRO A 11 -18.29 -12.68 0.86
CA PRO A 11 -18.64 -13.90 1.61
C PRO A 11 -17.73 -15.11 1.35
N TYR A 12 -16.97 -15.12 0.25
CA TYR A 12 -16.12 -16.26 -0.14
C TYR A 12 -14.64 -15.92 0.06
N SER A 13 -13.91 -16.72 0.83
CA SER A 13 -12.48 -16.55 1.12
C SER A 13 -11.70 -17.81 0.75
N ALA A 14 -10.51 -17.63 0.18
CA ALA A 14 -9.56 -18.72 -0.07
C ALA A 14 -8.82 -19.17 1.21
N ILE A 15 -8.92 -18.41 2.30
CA ILE A 15 -8.32 -18.73 3.60
C ILE A 15 -9.39 -18.91 4.68
N ASP A 16 -9.15 -19.86 5.58
CA ASP A 16 -10.02 -20.22 6.69
C ASP A 16 -9.61 -19.57 8.03
N GLY A 17 -10.36 -19.87 9.08
CA GLY A 17 -10.15 -19.32 10.42
C GLY A 17 -8.80 -19.67 11.07
N ARG A 18 -8.08 -20.70 10.60
CA ARG A 18 -6.78 -21.08 11.17
C ARG A 18 -5.73 -20.01 10.92
N THR A 19 -5.81 -19.31 9.79
CA THR A 19 -4.91 -18.19 9.45
C THR A 19 -5.35 -16.90 10.14
N THR A 20 -6.65 -16.66 10.26
CA THR A 20 -7.17 -15.38 10.78
C THR A 20 -7.31 -15.33 12.30
N ARG A 21 -7.29 -16.48 13.01
CA ARG A 21 -7.41 -16.54 14.49
C ARG A 21 -6.30 -15.82 15.25
N HIS A 22 -5.14 -15.65 14.64
CA HIS A 22 -3.97 -15.10 15.32
C HIS A 22 -4.06 -13.57 15.35
N PRO A 23 -3.82 -12.90 16.50
CA PRO A 23 -3.81 -11.44 16.59
C PRO A 23 -2.86 -10.76 15.57
N GLY A 24 -1.76 -11.45 15.22
CA GLY A 24 -0.82 -10.99 14.19
C GLY A 24 -1.44 -10.84 12.80
N TYR A 25 -2.46 -11.62 12.46
CA TYR A 25 -3.17 -11.50 11.18
C TYR A 25 -3.84 -10.13 11.06
N ALA A 26 -4.65 -9.75 12.05
CA ALA A 26 -5.35 -8.46 12.06
C ALA A 26 -4.37 -7.28 12.03
N GLN A 27 -3.27 -7.37 12.78
CA GLN A 27 -2.22 -6.34 12.76
C GLN A 27 -1.57 -6.25 11.37
N SER A 28 -1.23 -7.38 10.77
CA SER A 28 -0.61 -7.45 9.45
C SER A 28 -1.51 -6.84 8.37
N GLN A 29 -2.82 -7.10 8.43
CA GLN A 29 -3.82 -6.49 7.53
C GLN A 29 -3.87 -4.96 7.67
N ARG A 30 -3.83 -4.43 8.90
CA ARG A 30 -3.79 -2.97 9.15
C ARG A 30 -2.51 -2.32 8.63
N HIS A 31 -1.36 -2.98 8.81
CA HIS A 31 -0.08 -2.47 8.33
C HIS A 31 -0.01 -2.48 6.80
N ARG A 32 -0.57 -3.50 6.14
CA ARG A 32 -0.61 -3.58 4.67
C ARG A 32 -1.25 -2.34 4.05
N LYS A 33 -2.38 -1.89 4.60
CA LYS A 33 -3.08 -0.68 4.13
C LYS A 33 -2.20 0.57 4.16
N LYS A 34 -1.32 0.71 5.16
CA LYS A 34 -0.40 1.85 5.24
C LYS A 34 0.55 1.95 4.04
N ILE A 35 0.90 0.81 3.44
CA ILE A 35 1.78 0.72 2.27
C ILE A 35 0.96 0.77 0.99
N GLU A 36 -0.10 -0.03 0.88
CA GLU A 36 -0.94 -0.11 -0.33
C GLU A 36 -1.59 1.22 -0.70
N ASP A 37 -2.04 2.00 0.29
CA ASP A 37 -2.73 3.27 0.02
C ASP A 37 -1.84 4.29 -0.72
N PRO A 38 -0.60 4.59 -0.27
CA PRO A 38 0.35 5.41 -1.04
C PRO A 38 0.66 4.88 -2.44
N PHE A 39 0.81 3.57 -2.64
CA PHE A 39 1.05 3.00 -3.96
C PHE A 39 -0.17 3.15 -4.88
N GLY A 40 -1.38 2.98 -4.34
CA GLY A 40 -2.63 3.26 -5.04
C GLY A 40 -2.73 4.73 -5.45
N TRP A 41 -2.37 5.65 -4.56
CA TRP A 41 -2.36 7.08 -4.84
C TRP A 41 -1.30 7.46 -5.89
N ALA A 42 -0.09 6.89 -5.80
CA ALA A 42 0.96 7.09 -6.80
C ALA A 42 0.53 6.61 -8.19
N ARG A 43 -0.21 5.49 -8.26
CA ARG A 43 -0.78 4.97 -9.50
C ARG A 43 -1.87 5.89 -10.07
N ALA A 44 -2.82 6.33 -9.24
CA ALA A 44 -3.99 7.08 -9.68
C ALA A 44 -3.71 8.58 -9.92
N VAL A 45 -2.92 9.22 -9.06
CA VAL A 45 -2.64 10.66 -9.07
C VAL A 45 -1.21 10.96 -9.48
N GLY A 46 -0.25 10.15 -9.04
CA GLY A 46 1.18 10.36 -9.29
C GLY A 46 1.66 10.06 -10.72
N GLY A 47 0.80 9.47 -11.56
CA GLY A 47 1.14 9.03 -12.92
C GLY A 47 2.06 7.82 -12.96
N MET A 48 2.13 7.03 -11.88
CA MET A 48 3.00 5.84 -11.78
C MET A 48 2.36 4.56 -12.31
N ALA A 49 1.14 4.62 -12.86
CA ALA A 49 0.51 3.47 -13.53
C ALA A 49 1.28 3.03 -14.77
N GLN A 50 1.86 3.99 -15.50
CA GLN A 50 2.69 3.78 -16.67
C GLN A 50 3.74 4.90 -16.72
N THR A 51 5.00 4.57 -16.43
CA THR A 51 6.07 5.56 -16.39
C THR A 51 6.44 6.03 -17.81
N MET A 52 6.46 7.35 -18.01
CA MET A 52 6.94 7.98 -19.24
C MET A 52 8.46 8.27 -19.20
N TYR A 53 9.10 8.04 -18.05
CA TYR A 53 10.52 8.33 -17.85
C TYR A 53 11.38 7.19 -18.35
N ARG A 54 12.40 7.52 -19.15
CA ARG A 54 13.43 6.57 -19.58
C ARG A 54 14.58 6.54 -18.56
N GLY A 55 14.93 5.34 -18.09
CA GLY A 55 16.01 5.09 -17.14
C GLY A 55 15.56 5.02 -15.67
N ILE A 56 16.21 4.15 -14.90
CA ILE A 56 15.86 3.85 -13.50
C ILE A 56 16.00 5.10 -12.62
N GLU A 57 17.04 5.91 -12.81
CA GLU A 57 17.29 7.09 -11.98
C GLU A 57 16.17 8.14 -12.09
N ARG A 58 15.67 8.40 -13.30
CA ARG A 58 14.55 9.34 -13.52
C ARG A 58 13.24 8.79 -12.95
N ALA A 59 12.98 7.50 -13.15
CA ALA A 59 11.81 6.84 -12.56
C ALA A 59 11.85 6.88 -11.02
N ARG A 60 13.02 6.60 -10.43
CA ARG A 60 13.26 6.66 -8.98
C ARG A 60 13.03 8.08 -8.44
N ALA A 61 13.60 9.10 -9.07
CA ALA A 61 13.41 10.48 -8.64
C ALA A 61 11.92 10.87 -8.63
N ARG A 62 11.18 10.53 -9.70
CA ARG A 62 9.74 10.80 -9.77
C ARG A 62 8.94 10.02 -8.73
N PHE A 63 9.27 8.75 -8.51
CA PHE A 63 8.63 7.92 -7.51
C PHE A 63 8.81 8.53 -6.11
N THR A 64 10.04 8.89 -5.73
CA THR A 64 10.33 9.51 -4.43
C THR A 64 9.54 10.81 -4.24
N LEU A 65 9.54 11.71 -5.23
CA LEU A 65 8.76 12.95 -5.17
C LEU A 65 7.27 12.69 -4.98
N THR A 66 6.73 11.69 -5.69
CA THR A 66 5.32 11.29 -5.59
C THR A 66 4.97 10.77 -4.20
N MET A 67 5.85 9.96 -3.60
CA MET A 67 5.65 9.44 -2.24
C MET A 67 5.73 10.55 -1.20
N VAL A 68 6.64 11.51 -1.35
CA VAL A 68 6.70 12.72 -0.49
C VAL A 68 5.40 13.50 -0.58
N ALA A 69 4.91 13.77 -1.80
CA ALA A 69 3.64 14.48 -2.00
C ALA A 69 2.46 13.72 -1.37
N CYS A 70 2.41 12.40 -1.52
CA CYS A 70 1.38 11.57 -0.89
C CYS A 70 1.40 11.69 0.64
N ASN A 71 2.59 11.70 1.25
CA ASN A 71 2.72 11.85 2.69
C ASN A 71 2.22 13.23 3.14
N LEU A 72 2.63 14.30 2.45
CA LEU A 72 2.19 15.67 2.76
C LEU A 72 0.66 15.81 2.63
N ALA A 73 0.05 15.25 1.59
CA ALA A 73 -1.40 15.29 1.40
C ALA A 73 -2.18 14.56 2.50
N ARG A 74 -1.56 13.59 3.18
CA ARG A 74 -2.16 12.83 4.28
C ARG A 74 -1.96 13.49 5.65
N LEU A 75 -0.93 14.31 5.83
CA LEU A 75 -0.59 14.91 7.12
C LEU A 75 -1.77 15.65 7.79
N PRO A 76 -2.56 16.50 7.11
CA PRO A 76 -3.66 17.20 7.77
C PRO A 76 -4.68 16.26 8.41
N LYS A 77 -4.99 15.14 7.75
CA LYS A 77 -5.91 14.13 8.29
C LYS A 77 -5.32 13.37 9.47
N LEU A 78 -4.00 13.17 9.47
CA LEU A 78 -3.30 12.48 10.56
C LEU A 78 -3.12 13.35 11.80
N LEU A 79 -2.98 14.67 11.61
CA LEU A 79 -2.86 15.64 12.70
C LEU A 79 -4.20 16.01 13.33
N ALA A 80 -5.31 15.81 12.61
CA ALA A 80 -6.67 16.03 13.10
C ALA A 80 -7.29 14.82 13.83
N ALA A 81 -6.62 13.67 13.81
CA ALA A 81 -7.04 12.42 14.44
C ALA A 81 -6.39 12.25 15.81
#